data_AF-A0A5J4R7K7-F1
#
_entry.id   AF-A0A5J4R7K7-F1
#
_cell.length_a   1.000
_cell.length_b   1.000
_cell.length_c   1.000
_cell.angle_alpha   90.00
_cell.angle_beta   90.00
_cell.angle_gamma   90.00
#
_symmetry.space_group_name_H-M   'P 1'
#
loop_
_entity.id
_entity.type
_entity.pdbx_description
1 polymer ?
#
loop_
_entity_poly.entity_id
_entity_poly.type
_entity_poly.pdbx_seq_one_letter_code
_entity_poly.pdbx_strand_id
1 'polypeptide(L)'
;MNYIELINNFWLIDEHKGFSCTQTRLYFFLLRLGNRLFWKMEWLEYGNDKMKAYIGISAAALRTARNNLKEAFLIDFIIGGQRYRVKTRYMISTPNPTPCPEPTPYNKTNTKTNYFNTSKNERFSKREFVASGSDFDE
;
A
#
# COMPACT_ATOMS: atom_id res chain seq x y z
N MET A 1 6.57 1.21 -22.93
CA MET A 1 5.97 1.41 -21.60
C MET A 1 6.31 2.80 -21.10
N ASN A 2 5.33 3.66 -20.86
CA ASN A 2 5.55 5.03 -20.40
C ASN A 2 5.44 5.11 -18.87
N TYR A 3 6.51 5.52 -18.20
CA TYR A 3 6.58 5.55 -16.74
C TYR A 3 5.51 6.46 -16.11
N ILE A 4 5.21 7.61 -16.75
CA ILE A 4 4.22 8.56 -16.21
C ILE A 4 2.79 8.01 -16.30
N GLU A 5 2.47 7.28 -17.36
CA GLU A 5 1.14 6.67 -17.55
C GLU A 5 0.87 5.60 -16.48
N LEU A 6 1.89 4.82 -16.10
CA LEU A 6 1.77 3.84 -15.02
C LEU A 6 1.47 4.51 -13.67
N ILE A 7 2.11 5.64 -13.39
CA ILE A 7 1.87 6.43 -12.17
C ILE A 7 0.43 6.97 -12.18
N ASN A 8 0.00 7.57 -13.28
CA ASN A 8 -1.34 8.13 -13.39
C ASN A 8 -2.42 7.03 -13.26
N ASN A 9 -2.21 5.87 -13.90
CA ASN A 9 -3.10 4.72 -13.79
C ASN A 9 -3.18 4.18 -12.36
N PHE A 10 -2.06 4.15 -11.63
CA PHE A 10 -2.07 3.75 -10.23
C PHE A 10 -2.98 4.64 -9.39
N TRP A 11 -2.83 5.97 -9.49
CA TRP A 11 -3.63 6.90 -8.70
C TRP A 11 -5.12 6.86 -9.05
N LEU A 12 -5.44 6.69 -10.34
CA LEU A 12 -6.82 6.48 -10.78
C LEU A 12 -7.47 5.27 -10.09
N ILE A 13 -6.75 4.14 -10.02
CA ILE A 13 -7.27 2.92 -9.39
C ILE A 13 -7.29 3.05 -7.85
N ASP A 14 -6.30 3.73 -7.28
CA ASP A 14 -6.19 3.96 -5.83
C ASP A 14 -7.38 4.74 -5.26
N GLU A 15 -7.89 5.74 -6.00
CA GLU A 15 -9.09 6.51 -5.61
C GLU A 15 -10.32 5.61 -5.38
N HIS A 16 -10.44 4.52 -6.14
CA HIS A 16 -11.56 3.59 -6.02
C HIS A 16 -11.30 2.45 -5.03
N LYS A 17 -10.06 1.95 -4.94
CA LYS A 17 -9.71 0.76 -4.15
C LYS A 17 -9.24 1.09 -2.73
N GLY A 18 -8.64 2.28 -2.53
CA GLY A 18 -8.03 2.69 -1.27
C GLY A 18 -6.86 1.79 -0.86
N PHE A 19 -5.74 1.83 -1.59
CA PHE A 19 -4.60 0.97 -1.28
C PHE A 19 -3.91 1.38 0.03
N SER A 20 -3.52 0.37 0.80
CA SER A 20 -2.64 0.53 1.96
C SER A 20 -1.25 1.02 1.57
N CYS A 21 -0.56 1.66 2.50
CA CYS A 21 0.83 2.10 2.33
C CYS A 21 1.77 0.96 1.87
N THR A 22 1.50 -0.28 2.28
CA THR A 22 2.30 -1.45 1.86
C THR A 22 2.11 -1.77 0.38
N GLN A 23 0.87 -1.72 -0.13
CA GLN A 23 0.56 -1.94 -1.55
C GLN A 23 1.17 -0.84 -2.40
N THR A 24 0.97 0.42 -2.02
CA THR A 24 1.56 1.58 -2.69
C THR A 24 3.09 1.45 -2.75
N ARG A 25 3.74 1.19 -1.60
CA ARG A 25 5.20 1.02 -1.55
C ARG A 25 5.70 -0.14 -2.40
N LEU A 26 4.98 -1.26 -2.43
CA LEU A 26 5.32 -2.40 -3.28
C LEU A 26 5.23 -2.05 -4.76
N TYR A 27 4.15 -1.39 -5.19
CA TYR A 27 3.95 -0.99 -6.59
C TYR A 27 5.03 -0.01 -7.06
N PHE A 28 5.26 1.07 -6.32
CA PHE A 28 6.29 2.05 -6.68
C PHE A 28 7.72 1.50 -6.58
N PHE A 29 7.96 0.51 -5.71
CA PHE A 29 9.22 -0.23 -5.73
C PHE A 29 9.42 -0.97 -7.06
N LEU A 30 8.41 -1.67 -7.56
CA LEU A 30 8.47 -2.38 -8.84
C LEU A 30 8.64 -1.41 -10.01
N LEU A 31 7.95 -0.26 -9.98
CA LEU A 31 8.14 0.81 -10.97
C LEU A 31 9.59 1.31 -10.99
N ARG A 32 10.16 1.61 -9.81
CA ARG A 32 11.56 2.02 -9.68
C ARG A 32 12.52 0.93 -10.18
N LEU A 33 12.23 -0.34 -9.89
CA LEU A 33 13.05 -1.48 -10.31
C LEU A 33 13.05 -1.62 -11.83
N GLY A 34 11.88 -1.57 -12.47
CA GLY A 34 11.75 -1.61 -13.93
C GLY A 34 12.46 -0.43 -14.60
N ASN A 35 12.32 0.77 -14.05
CA ASN A 35 13.01 1.96 -14.55
C ASN A 35 14.54 1.83 -14.47
N ARG A 36 15.06 1.31 -13.35
CA ARG A 36 16.51 1.03 -13.19
C ARG A 36 17.03 -0.01 -14.18
N LEU A 37 16.18 -0.95 -14.60
CA LEU A 37 16.50 -1.99 -15.58
C LEU A 37 16.21 -1.55 -17.02
N PHE A 38 15.87 -0.27 -17.24
CA PHE A 38 15.53 0.31 -18.53
C PHE A 38 14.41 -0.43 -19.26
N TRP A 39 13.52 -1.11 -18.52
CA TRP A 39 12.39 -1.86 -19.08
C TRP A 39 12.78 -2.88 -20.17
N LYS A 40 14.01 -3.40 -20.14
CA LYS A 40 14.52 -4.36 -21.15
C LYS A 40 13.84 -5.72 -21.10
N MET A 41 13.26 -6.06 -19.96
CA MET A 41 12.54 -7.31 -19.71
C MET A 41 11.14 -6.98 -19.22
N GLU A 42 10.17 -7.72 -19.74
CA GLU A 42 8.77 -7.65 -19.32
C GLU A 42 8.60 -8.16 -17.88
N TRP A 43 9.32 -9.24 -17.54
CA TRP A 43 9.31 -9.84 -16.21
C TRP A 43 10.48 -9.35 -15.36
N LEU A 44 10.15 -8.73 -14.23
CA LEU A 44 11.09 -8.30 -13.20
C LEU A 44 11.32 -9.42 -12.20
N GLU A 45 12.57 -9.77 -11.93
CA GLU A 45 12.90 -10.79 -10.92
C GLU A 45 13.35 -10.15 -9.61
N TYR A 46 12.69 -10.51 -8.51
CA TYR A 46 13.12 -10.05 -7.19
C TYR A 46 12.86 -11.08 -6.08
N GLY A 47 13.86 -11.27 -5.20
CA GLY A 47 13.79 -12.26 -4.13
C GLY A 47 12.85 -11.84 -3.00
N ASN A 48 12.05 -12.78 -2.49
CA ASN A 48 11.04 -12.50 -1.46
C ASN A 48 11.65 -11.96 -0.16
N ASP A 49 12.76 -12.54 0.31
CA ASP A 49 13.39 -12.10 1.57
C ASP A 49 13.98 -10.70 1.46
N LYS A 50 14.64 -10.39 0.33
CA LYS A 50 15.11 -9.03 0.04
C LYS A 50 13.96 -8.04 -0.06
N MET A 51 12.83 -8.45 -0.66
CA MET A 51 11.63 -7.60 -0.76
C MET A 51 11.08 -7.27 0.61
N LYS A 52 10.89 -8.29 1.46
CA LYS A 52 10.38 -8.12 2.82
C LYS A 52 11.30 -7.21 3.64
N ALA A 53 12.62 -7.42 3.56
CA ALA A 53 13.59 -6.60 4.27
C ALA A 53 13.59 -5.14 3.78
N TYR A 54 13.50 -4.93 2.46
CA TYR A 54 13.49 -3.59 1.87
C TYR A 54 12.21 -2.79 2.19
N ILE A 55 11.07 -3.46 2.17
CA ILE A 55 9.77 -2.82 2.45
C ILE A 55 9.52 -2.75 3.96
N GLY A 56 10.06 -3.69 4.75
CA GLY A 56 9.87 -3.79 6.19
C GLY A 56 8.56 -4.49 6.58
N ILE A 57 8.21 -5.57 5.90
CA ILE A 57 6.89 -6.25 6.07
C ILE A 57 7.00 -7.75 6.28
N SER A 58 5.96 -8.33 6.89
CA SER A 58 5.82 -9.77 7.06
C SER A 58 5.55 -10.49 5.72
N ALA A 59 5.79 -11.80 5.67
CA ALA A 59 5.49 -12.60 4.48
C ALA A 59 4.00 -12.62 4.15
N ALA A 60 3.13 -12.63 5.17
CA ALA A 60 1.69 -12.55 5.01
C ALA A 60 1.27 -11.21 4.39
N ALA A 61 1.80 -10.09 4.91
CA ALA A 61 1.51 -8.76 4.38
C ALA A 61 1.95 -8.62 2.91
N LEU A 62 3.13 -9.16 2.56
CA LEU A 62 3.60 -9.18 1.17
C LEU A 62 2.68 -10.00 0.25
N ARG A 63 2.18 -11.14 0.72
CA ARG A 63 1.23 -11.97 -0.04
C ARG A 63 -0.08 -11.21 -0.28
N THR A 64 -0.66 -10.61 0.76
CA THR A 64 -1.89 -9.82 0.64
C THR A 64 -1.70 -8.62 -0.28
N ALA A 65 -0.58 -7.89 -0.15
CA ALA A 65 -0.29 -6.75 -1.01
C ALA A 65 -0.22 -7.13 -2.50
N ARG A 66 0.43 -8.26 -2.83
CA ARG A 66 0.49 -8.75 -4.20
C ARG A 66 -0.87 -9.13 -4.76
N ASN A 67 -1.67 -9.86 -3.98
CA ASN A 67 -2.99 -10.29 -4.41
C ASN A 67 -3.88 -9.09 -4.73
N ASN A 68 -3.93 -8.10 -3.83
CA ASN A 68 -4.76 -6.92 -4.04
C ASN A 68 -4.32 -6.08 -5.26
N LEU A 69 -3.00 -5.95 -5.50
CA LEU A 69 -2.50 -5.28 -6.71
C LEU A 69 -2.80 -6.08 -7.98
N LYS A 70 -2.77 -7.42 -7.90
CA LYS A 70 -3.12 -8.30 -9.02
C LYS A 70 -4.61 -8.26 -9.34
N GLU A 71 -5.47 -8.29 -8.33
CA GLU A 71 -6.92 -8.13 -8.48
C GLU A 71 -7.31 -6.76 -9.05
N ALA A 72 -6.47 -5.75 -8.83
CA ALA A 72 -6.62 -4.42 -9.41
C ALA A 72 -6.00 -4.28 -10.81
N PHE A 73 -5.52 -5.38 -11.40
CA PHE A 73 -4.86 -5.39 -12.71
C PHE A 73 -3.66 -4.46 -12.83
N LEU A 74 -2.98 -4.14 -11.72
CA LEU A 74 -1.79 -3.29 -11.72
C LEU A 74 -0.50 -4.10 -11.94
N ILE A 75 -0.48 -5.35 -11.46
CA ILE A 75 0.64 -6.26 -11.62
C ILE A 75 0.13 -7.68 -11.91
N ASP A 76 1.00 -8.49 -12.49
CA ASP A 76 0.93 -9.94 -12.37
C ASP A 76 2.21 -10.47 -11.68
N PHE A 77 2.15 -11.65 -11.09
CA PHE A 77 3.30 -12.27 -10.46
C PHE A 77 3.25 -13.79 -10.48
N ILE A 78 4.46 -14.38 -10.59
CA ILE A 78 4.70 -15.82 -10.49
C ILE A 78 5.60 -16.05 -9.29
N ILE A 79 5.09 -16.79 -8.31
CA ILE A 79 5.82 -17.11 -7.08
C ILE A 79 7.03 -17.99 -7.41
N GLY A 80 8.21 -17.56 -6.96
CA GLY A 80 9.42 -18.38 -7.03
C GLY A 80 9.43 -19.49 -6.00
N GLY A 81 10.37 -20.43 -6.12
CA GLY A 81 10.52 -21.54 -5.18
C GLY A 81 10.89 -21.09 -3.76
N GLN A 82 10.70 -22.00 -2.80
CA GLN A 82 10.93 -21.78 -1.36
C GLN A 82 12.40 -21.43 -1.00
N ARG A 83 13.35 -21.61 -1.93
CA ARG A 83 14.78 -21.35 -1.74
C ARG A 83 15.29 -20.31 -2.73
N TYR A 84 16.48 -19.77 -2.46
CA TYR A 84 17.19 -18.76 -3.26
C TYR A 84 17.40 -19.08 -4.76
N ARG A 85 17.08 -20.28 -5.23
CA ARG A 85 17.31 -20.73 -6.60
C ARG A 85 16.33 -20.15 -7.63
N VAL A 86 15.08 -19.87 -7.23
CA VAL A 86 14.05 -19.35 -8.15
C VAL A 86 13.42 -18.12 -7.55
N LYS A 87 13.64 -16.96 -8.16
CA LYS A 87 13.10 -15.68 -7.71
C LYS A 87 11.64 -15.54 -8.13
N THR A 88 10.89 -14.75 -7.36
CA THR A 88 9.55 -14.32 -7.77
C THR A 88 9.67 -13.38 -8.94
N ARG A 89 8.85 -13.61 -9.96
CA ARG A 89 8.79 -12.79 -11.16
C ARG A 89 7.55 -11.91 -11.10
N TYR A 90 7.66 -10.67 -11.54
CA TYR A 90 6.59 -9.69 -11.56
C TYR A 90 6.48 -9.09 -12.94
N MET A 91 5.25 -8.85 -13.40
CA MET A 91 4.96 -8.12 -14.63
C MET A 91 4.13 -6.91 -14.24
N ILE A 92 4.46 -5.73 -14.75
CA ILE A 92 3.64 -4.53 -14.56
C ILE A 92 2.65 -4.46 -15.72
N SER A 93 1.37 -4.41 -15.39
CA SER A 93 0.32 -4.28 -16.38
C SER A 93 0.31 -2.86 -16.94
N THR A 94 0.32 -2.74 -18.26
CA THR A 94 0.06 -1.47 -18.92
C THR A 94 -1.44 -1.17 -18.90
N PRO A 95 -1.86 0.08 -18.65
CA PRO A 95 -3.26 0.45 -18.81
C PRO A 95 -3.68 0.16 -20.25
N ASN A 96 -4.74 -0.62 -20.43
CA ASN A 96 -5.37 -0.74 -21.73
C ASN A 96 -6.04 0.61 -22.05
N PRO A 97 -5.87 1.16 -23.26
CA PRO A 97 -6.54 2.41 -23.66
C PRO A 97 -8.06 2.27 -23.82
N THR A 98 -8.64 1.10 -23.50
CA THR A 98 -10.08 0.86 -23.58
C THR A 98 -10.77 1.49 -22.35
N PRO A 99 -11.79 2.34 -22.53
CA PRO A 99 -12.44 3.07 -21.44
C PRO A 99 -12.97 2.12 -20.35
N CYS A 100 -12.73 2.50 -19.10
CA CYS A 100 -13.23 1.81 -17.91
C CYS A 100 -14.75 1.52 -18.02
N PRO A 101 -15.21 0.28 -17.77
CA PRO A 101 -16.61 0.06 -17.43
C PRO A 101 -16.89 0.71 -16.06
N GLU A 102 -17.94 1.53 -16.09
CA GLU A 102 -18.66 2.32 -15.08
C GLU A 102 -18.22 2.33 -13.60
N PRO A 103 -18.31 3.51 -12.94
CA PRO A 103 -18.02 3.68 -11.52
C PRO A 103 -18.95 2.80 -10.69
N THR A 104 -18.35 1.87 -9.94
CA THR A 104 -19.09 1.15 -8.89
C THR A 104 -19.45 2.13 -7.77
N PRO A 105 -20.65 1.99 -7.16
CA PRO A 105 -21.15 2.96 -6.20
C PRO A 105 -20.22 3.04 -4.99
N TYR A 106 -19.79 4.26 -4.71
CA TYR A 106 -19.12 4.70 -3.50
C TYR A 106 -19.73 4.03 -2.25
N ASN A 107 -18.93 3.23 -1.53
CA ASN A 107 -19.28 2.86 -0.18
C ASN A 107 -18.67 3.90 0.75
N LYS A 108 -19.54 4.74 1.34
CA LYS A 108 -19.19 5.67 2.42
C LYS A 108 -18.30 4.97 3.43
N THR A 109 -17.21 5.63 3.80
CA THR A 109 -16.37 5.28 4.95
C THR A 109 -17.27 5.14 6.17
N ASN A 110 -17.47 3.91 6.66
CA ASN A 110 -17.96 3.69 8.00
C ASN A 110 -16.85 4.11 8.96
N THR A 111 -16.85 5.39 9.35
CA THR A 111 -16.16 5.83 10.56
C THR A 111 -16.76 5.02 11.71
N LYS A 112 -16.09 3.95 12.13
CA LYS A 112 -16.36 3.35 13.44
C LYS A 112 -16.04 4.42 14.47
N THR A 113 -17.04 5.20 14.86
CA THR A 113 -17.04 5.88 16.15
C THR A 113 -16.93 4.77 17.19
N ASN A 114 -15.72 4.55 17.71
CA ASN A 114 -15.56 3.85 18.97
C ASN A 114 -16.24 4.73 20.02
N TYR A 115 -17.53 4.48 20.26
CA TYR A 115 -18.17 4.82 21.51
C TYR A 115 -17.36 4.10 22.59
N PHE A 116 -16.52 4.85 23.28
CA PHE A 116 -15.92 4.41 24.53
C PHE A 116 -17.08 4.20 25.50
N ASN A 117 -17.54 2.96 25.63
CA ASN A 117 -18.37 2.57 26.76
C ASN A 117 -17.52 2.78 28.01
N THR A 118 -17.81 3.86 28.73
CA THR A 118 -17.23 4.16 30.03
C THR A 118 -17.76 3.11 31.02
N SER A 119 -17.08 1.97 31.13
CA SER A 119 -17.21 1.14 32.32
C SER A 119 -16.40 1.81 33.43
N LYS A 120 -17.12 2.30 34.45
CA LYS A 120 -16.54 2.79 35.70
C LYS A 120 -15.70 1.68 36.32
N ASN A 121 -14.38 1.84 36.27
CA ASN A 121 -13.47 1.28 37.27
C ASN A 121 -12.50 2.38 37.66
N GLU A 122 -12.90 3.10 38.70
CA GLU A 122 -12.09 4.07 39.43
C GLU A 122 -10.79 3.40 39.91
N ARG A 123 -9.64 3.78 39.34
CA ARG A 123 -8.35 3.99 40.04
C ARG A 123 -7.41 4.79 39.12
N PHE A 124 -7.65 6.08 38.96
CA PHE A 124 -6.65 6.98 38.39
C PHE A 124 -6.24 8.03 39.44
N SER A 125 -4.94 8.00 39.75
CA SER A 125 -4.23 8.91 40.64
C SER A 125 -4.40 10.36 40.16
N LYS A 126 -4.91 11.23 41.04
CA LYS A 126 -5.01 12.68 40.81
C LYS A 126 -3.61 13.26 40.60
N ARG A 127 -3.31 13.71 39.39
CA ARG A 127 -2.39 14.81 39.15
C ARG A 127 -3.21 15.92 38.49
N GLU A 128 -3.55 16.93 39.28
CA GLU A 128 -4.25 18.13 38.83
C GLU A 128 -3.38 18.88 37.82
N PHE A 129 -3.96 19.20 36.67
CA PHE A 129 -3.40 20.14 35.72
C PHE A 129 -3.57 21.55 36.28
N VAL A 130 -2.47 22.18 36.71
CA VAL A 130 -2.44 23.60 37.04
C VAL A 130 -2.29 24.35 35.72
N ALA A 131 -3.35 25.07 35.31
CA ALA A 131 -3.26 26.03 34.21
C ALA A 131 -2.38 27.19 34.68
N SER A 132 -1.10 27.19 34.28
CA SER A 132 -0.24 28.36 34.45
C SER A 132 -0.70 29.43 33.48
N GLY A 133 -1.07 30.59 34.03
CA GLY A 133 -1.57 31.75 33.29
C GLY A 133 -0.61 32.23 32.21
N SER A 134 -1.20 32.81 31.16
CA SER A 134 -0.51 33.50 30.08
C SER A 134 0.19 34.75 30.60
N ASP A 135 1.51 34.81 30.45
CA ASP A 135 2.38 35.90 30.90
C ASP A 135 2.76 36.84 29.72
N PHE A 136 1.76 37.21 28.91
CA PHE A 136 1.92 38.20 27.85
C PHE A 136 0.89 39.30 28.05
N ASP A 137 1.07 40.10 29.09
CA ASP A 137 0.55 41.46 29.17
C ASP A 137 1.54 42.30 30.00
N GLU A 138 2.04 43.36 29.34
CA GLU A 138 2.85 44.50 29.84
C GLU A 138 4.37 44.52 29.58
#